data_AF-E1ZCV2-F1
#
_entry.id   AF-E1ZCV2-F1
#
_cell.length_a   1.000
_cell.length_b   1.000
_cell.length_c   1.000
_cell.angle_alpha   90.00
_cell.angle_beta   90.00
_cell.angle_gamma   90.00
#
_symmetry.space_group_name_H-M   'P 1'
#
loop_
_entity.id
_entity.type
_entity.pdbx_description
1 polymer ?
#
loop_
_entity_poly.entity_id
_entity_poly.type
_entity_poly.pdbx_seq_one_letter_code
_entity_poly.pdbx_strand_id
1 'polypeptide(L)'
;YYWYKKTKEECEAAGPCAMGGYTRLLHSGKADEFMDEIPTAVVDPLPAEYQHIAAGYVVLDRPYAFKQWVDKYLDKIPENYIWMGEPDHVFIRPPPLWATPERPAAFPFFYIEPVRFKNIIDRFNPKGVPITEFDTIGNSPVQIYKKTFGALADSWFRLAIQIKNDTEADREFGWVQEMYAYSIAAATTLDKPVRHQLHVEMQLQPPWDTKLTSEDAYMIHFTYGDDFNEKGEFTPGKVGFWHWDKRDWTNKYPPRNFPMPPEGCTNVAVKELVRRVNEAADKLPRWAEFETKLFAPAAAAQAGTQQQRRRRLQRQAVPGSRPQPGRRAAAALPAAAAVGAGP
;
A
#
# COMPACT_ATOMS: atom_id res chain seq x y z
N TYR A 1 8.19 5.49 -7.48
CA TYR A 1 9.53 6.08 -7.67
C TYR A 1 9.52 7.61 -7.85
N TYR A 2 8.72 8.19 -8.76
CA TYR A 2 8.57 9.66 -8.91
C TYR A 2 8.47 10.41 -7.58
N TRP A 3 7.54 9.99 -6.71
CA TRP A 3 7.33 10.60 -5.40
C TRP A 3 8.51 10.45 -4.45
N TYR A 4 9.23 9.33 -4.48
CA TYR A 4 10.47 9.19 -3.70
C TYR A 4 11.50 10.25 -4.11
N LYS A 5 11.72 10.45 -5.43
CA LYS A 5 12.70 11.45 -5.92
C LYS A 5 12.34 12.85 -5.46
N LYS A 6 11.08 13.25 -5.66
CA LYS A 6 10.57 14.57 -5.28
C LYS A 6 10.66 14.80 -3.76
N THR A 7 10.21 13.83 -2.97
CA THR A 7 10.25 13.93 -1.50
C THR A 7 11.69 13.97 -0.97
N LYS A 8 12.62 13.23 -1.59
CA LYS A 8 14.04 13.28 -1.24
C LYS A 8 14.66 14.65 -1.55
N GLU A 9 14.39 15.21 -2.72
CA GLU A 9 14.86 16.55 -3.11
C GLU A 9 14.36 17.62 -2.12
N GLU A 10 13.06 17.59 -1.78
CA GLU A 10 12.47 18.49 -0.78
C GLU A 10 13.13 18.36 0.60
N CYS A 11 13.43 17.12 1.00
CA CYS A 11 14.08 16.79 2.26
C CYS A 11 15.52 17.31 2.34
N GLU A 12 16.32 17.09 1.30
CA GLU A 12 17.70 17.57 1.21
C GLU A 12 17.77 19.11 1.15
N ALA A 13 16.82 19.75 0.48
CA ALA A 13 16.71 21.21 0.46
C ALA A 13 16.34 21.81 1.83
N ALA A 14 15.62 21.07 2.68
CA ALA A 14 15.21 21.51 4.01
C ALA A 14 16.29 21.30 5.09
N GLY A 15 17.36 20.55 4.81
CA GLY A 15 18.47 20.31 5.73
C GLY A 15 18.84 18.82 5.86
N PRO A 16 19.25 18.35 7.06
CA PRO A 16 19.60 16.95 7.27
C PRO A 16 18.46 16.01 6.87
N CYS A 17 18.73 15.15 5.88
CA CYS A 17 17.74 14.24 5.32
C CYS A 17 18.07 12.77 5.63
N ALA A 18 17.08 12.02 6.10
CA ALA A 18 17.21 10.59 6.38
C ALA A 18 16.97 9.69 5.15
N MET A 19 16.53 10.25 4.02
CA MET A 19 16.20 9.47 2.83
C MET A 19 17.48 9.04 2.07
N GLY A 20 17.81 7.74 2.17
CA GLY A 20 18.93 7.12 1.46
C GLY A 20 18.66 6.85 -0.03
N GLY A 21 19.40 5.93 -0.62
CA GLY A 21 19.15 5.39 -1.96
C GLY A 21 17.81 4.63 -2.09
N TYR A 22 17.37 4.42 -3.33
CA TYR A 22 16.17 3.63 -3.66
C TYR A 22 16.55 2.52 -4.61
N THR A 23 16.12 1.30 -4.32
CA THR A 23 16.29 0.15 -5.20
C THR A 23 14.97 -0.60 -5.28
N ARG A 24 14.49 -0.84 -6.50
CA ARG A 24 13.42 -1.79 -6.78
C ARG A 24 13.99 -3.20 -6.79
N LEU A 25 13.38 -4.10 -6.04
CA LEU A 25 13.76 -5.50 -6.02
C LEU A 25 12.84 -6.29 -6.98
N LEU A 26 13.37 -6.64 -8.16
CA LEU A 26 12.63 -7.33 -9.21
C LEU A 26 12.95 -8.82 -9.19
N HIS A 27 11.99 -9.64 -8.78
CA HIS A 27 12.15 -11.08 -8.58
C HIS A 27 11.63 -11.92 -9.77
N SER A 28 11.70 -11.38 -10.99
CA SER A 28 11.32 -12.08 -12.22
C SER A 28 12.46 -12.93 -12.82
N GLY A 29 13.68 -12.78 -12.30
CA GLY A 29 14.90 -13.33 -12.89
C GLY A 29 15.34 -12.66 -14.20
N LYS A 30 14.62 -11.62 -14.66
CA LYS A 30 14.90 -10.95 -15.95
C LYS A 30 14.72 -9.44 -15.83
N ALA A 31 15.50 -8.70 -16.61
CA ALA A 31 15.32 -7.25 -16.73
C ALA A 31 13.96 -6.91 -17.35
N ASP A 32 13.44 -5.73 -17.00
CA ASP A 32 12.23 -5.14 -17.58
C ASP A 32 12.48 -3.70 -18.06
N GLU A 33 11.50 -3.11 -18.74
CA GLU A 33 11.55 -1.79 -19.35
C GLU A 33 11.63 -0.62 -18.36
N PHE A 34 11.43 -0.87 -17.06
CA PHE A 34 11.50 0.15 -16.01
C PHE A 34 12.89 0.27 -15.39
N MET A 35 13.80 -0.64 -15.71
CA MET A 35 15.17 -0.57 -15.19
C MET A 35 15.94 0.67 -15.66
N ASP A 36 15.55 1.23 -16.81
CA ASP A 36 16.12 2.50 -17.31
C ASP A 36 15.68 3.71 -16.47
N GLU A 37 14.56 3.60 -15.75
CA GLU A 37 14.01 4.68 -14.91
C GLU A 37 14.28 4.44 -13.43
N ILE A 38 14.10 3.22 -12.95
CA ILE A 38 14.11 2.86 -11.54
C ILE A 38 15.35 2.01 -11.26
N PRO A 39 16.27 2.46 -10.38
CA PRO A 39 17.39 1.62 -9.96
C PRO A 39 16.87 0.28 -9.46
N THR A 40 17.33 -0.81 -10.07
CA THR A 40 16.73 -2.13 -9.89
C THR A 40 17.80 -3.18 -9.61
N ALA A 41 17.54 -4.01 -8.60
CA ALA A 41 18.24 -5.27 -8.39
C ALA A 41 17.36 -6.41 -8.94
N VAL A 42 17.86 -7.12 -9.96
CA VAL A 42 17.20 -8.32 -10.48
C VAL A 42 17.65 -9.52 -9.67
N VAL A 43 16.69 -10.29 -9.18
CA VAL A 43 16.89 -11.52 -8.44
C VAL A 43 16.01 -12.62 -9.01
N ASP A 44 16.36 -13.87 -8.75
CA ASP A 44 15.67 -15.02 -9.32
C ASP A 44 14.28 -15.20 -8.67
N PRO A 45 13.29 -15.74 -9.41
CA PRO A 45 12.01 -16.13 -8.81
C PRO A 45 12.22 -17.28 -7.82
N LEU A 46 11.19 -17.60 -7.04
CA LEU A 46 11.20 -18.71 -6.11
C LEU A 46 11.66 -20.02 -6.81
N PRO A 47 12.61 -20.78 -6.23
CA PRO A 47 13.14 -21.99 -6.85
C PRO A 47 12.05 -23.03 -7.17
N ALA A 48 12.26 -23.81 -8.23
CA ALA A 48 11.29 -24.77 -8.75
C ALA A 48 10.83 -25.78 -7.70
N GLU A 49 11.72 -26.19 -6.80
CA GLU A 49 11.43 -27.09 -5.70
C GLU A 49 10.43 -26.52 -4.68
N TYR A 50 10.26 -25.20 -4.59
CA TYR A 50 9.27 -24.58 -3.69
C TYR A 50 7.99 -24.14 -4.39
N GLN A 51 7.91 -24.24 -5.72
CA GLN A 51 6.73 -23.82 -6.50
C GLN A 51 5.47 -24.63 -6.13
N HIS A 52 5.63 -25.92 -5.84
CA HIS A 52 4.52 -26.75 -5.40
C HIS A 52 3.98 -26.34 -4.02
N ILE A 53 4.83 -25.82 -3.14
CA ILE A 53 4.45 -25.25 -1.84
C ILE A 53 3.75 -23.91 -2.04
N ALA A 54 4.30 -23.05 -2.90
CA ALA A 54 3.69 -21.75 -3.20
C ALA A 54 2.26 -21.90 -3.70
N ALA A 55 1.97 -22.92 -4.52
CA ALA A 55 0.62 -23.22 -5.00
C ALA A 55 -0.12 -22.00 -5.56
N GLY A 56 0.60 -21.15 -6.30
CA GLY A 56 0.08 -19.90 -6.88
C GLY A 56 0.13 -18.67 -5.96
N TYR A 57 0.60 -18.81 -4.72
CA TYR A 57 0.82 -17.70 -3.79
C TYR A 57 2.13 -16.96 -4.11
N VAL A 58 2.04 -15.97 -5.00
CA VAL A 58 3.17 -15.17 -5.51
C VAL A 58 3.90 -14.33 -4.45
N VAL A 59 3.29 -14.09 -3.29
CA VAL A 59 3.92 -13.29 -2.23
C VAL A 59 5.08 -14.06 -1.58
N LEU A 60 5.16 -15.38 -1.75
CA LEU A 60 6.26 -16.21 -1.27
C LEU A 60 7.61 -15.91 -1.96
N ASP A 61 7.58 -15.31 -3.15
CA ASP A 61 8.78 -14.82 -3.83
C ASP A 61 9.48 -13.69 -3.06
N ARG A 62 8.73 -12.91 -2.26
CA ARG A 62 9.25 -11.71 -1.59
C ARG A 62 10.34 -12.03 -0.54
N PRO A 63 10.14 -12.94 0.43
CA PRO A 63 11.22 -13.32 1.36
C PRO A 63 12.45 -13.87 0.64
N TYR A 64 12.25 -14.67 -0.43
CA TYR A 64 13.35 -15.21 -1.22
C TYR A 64 14.13 -14.11 -1.96
N ALA A 65 13.42 -13.14 -2.54
CA ALA A 65 14.01 -11.99 -3.19
C ALA A 65 14.88 -11.19 -2.22
N PHE A 66 14.38 -10.93 -1.00
CA PHE A 66 15.13 -10.21 0.03
C PHE A 66 16.33 -11.00 0.54
N LYS A 67 16.22 -12.32 0.69
CA LYS A 67 17.35 -13.19 1.00
C LYS A 67 18.46 -13.04 -0.05
N GLN A 68 18.12 -13.14 -1.33
CA GLN A 68 19.09 -12.92 -2.41
C GLN A 68 19.67 -11.51 -2.40
N TRP A 69 18.85 -10.50 -2.09
CA TRP A 69 19.32 -9.13 -2.00
C TRP A 69 20.34 -8.95 -0.87
N VAL A 70 20.08 -9.56 0.30
CA VAL A 70 21.02 -9.59 1.42
C VAL A 70 22.34 -10.23 0.99
N ASP A 71 22.28 -11.44 0.42
CA ASP A 71 23.46 -12.22 0.02
C ASP A 71 24.32 -11.48 -1.03
N LYS A 72 23.68 -10.74 -1.95
CA LYS A 72 24.35 -10.12 -3.10
C LYS A 72 24.77 -8.66 -2.88
N TYR A 73 24.04 -7.90 -2.05
CA TYR A 73 24.14 -6.44 -2.01
C TYR A 73 24.31 -5.82 -0.63
N LEU A 74 23.95 -6.48 0.48
CA LEU A 74 23.90 -5.83 1.82
C LEU A 74 25.19 -5.08 2.18
N ASP A 75 26.35 -5.72 1.93
CA ASP A 75 27.67 -5.17 2.27
C ASP A 75 28.15 -4.08 1.28
N LYS A 76 27.47 -3.93 0.14
CA LYS A 76 27.78 -2.91 -0.87
C LYS A 76 26.97 -1.62 -0.66
N ILE A 77 25.89 -1.68 0.12
CA ILE A 77 25.03 -0.53 0.40
C ILE A 77 25.66 0.31 1.52
N PRO A 78 25.95 1.61 1.29
CA PRO A 78 26.61 2.45 2.28
C PRO A 78 25.68 2.78 3.46
N GLU A 79 24.38 2.90 3.24
CA GLU A 79 23.40 3.19 4.28
C GLU A 79 23.37 2.10 5.35
N ASN A 80 23.16 2.50 6.61
CA ASN A 80 23.07 1.58 7.74
C ASN A 80 21.66 1.05 7.98
N TYR A 81 20.65 1.72 7.44
CA TYR A 81 19.25 1.41 7.67
C TYR A 81 18.55 1.16 6.34
N ILE A 82 17.61 0.23 6.37
CA ILE A 82 16.79 -0.14 5.23
C ILE A 82 15.37 0.33 5.54
N TRP A 83 14.74 0.99 4.58
CA TRP A 83 13.28 1.12 4.53
C TRP A 83 12.75 0.05 3.57
N MET A 84 12.09 -0.98 4.10
CA MET A 84 11.33 -1.93 3.30
C MET A 84 9.95 -1.36 2.99
N GLY A 85 9.57 -1.34 1.72
CA GLY A 85 8.31 -0.77 1.24
C GLY A 85 7.71 -1.62 0.11
N GLU A 86 6.43 -1.40 -0.20
CA GLU A 86 5.74 -2.07 -1.30
C GLU A 86 5.59 -1.14 -2.52
N PRO A 87 5.46 -1.68 -3.75
CA PRO A 87 5.29 -0.86 -4.96
C PRO A 87 4.04 0.03 -4.95
N ASP A 88 3.05 -0.28 -4.11
CA ASP A 88 1.85 0.50 -3.90
C ASP A 88 1.94 1.49 -2.71
N HIS A 89 3.17 1.87 -2.35
CA HIS A 89 3.45 3.00 -1.47
C HIS A 89 3.70 4.29 -2.25
N VAL A 90 3.03 5.36 -1.84
CA VAL A 90 3.23 6.73 -2.35
C VAL A 90 3.68 7.63 -1.22
N PHE A 91 4.90 8.16 -1.28
CA PHE A 91 5.40 9.12 -0.29
C PHE A 91 4.55 10.39 -0.29
N ILE A 92 4.24 10.88 0.92
CA ILE A 92 3.59 12.16 1.19
C ILE A 92 4.63 13.24 1.49
N ARG A 93 5.53 12.93 2.43
CA ARG A 93 6.58 13.79 3.00
C ARG A 93 7.75 12.91 3.48
N PRO A 94 8.95 13.46 3.69
CA PRO A 94 10.11 12.64 4.03
C PRO A 94 9.94 12.02 5.42
N PRO A 95 10.04 10.70 5.57
CA PRO A 95 10.01 10.09 6.88
C PRO A 95 11.29 10.36 7.66
N PRO A 96 11.21 10.58 8.98
CA PRO A 96 12.39 10.55 9.83
C PRO A 96 12.93 9.12 9.92
N LEU A 97 14.18 8.99 10.38
CA LEU A 97 14.73 7.70 10.81
C LEU A 97 14.28 7.45 12.26
N TRP A 98 13.28 6.59 12.44
CA TRP A 98 12.83 6.13 13.76
C TRP A 98 13.67 4.96 14.27
N ALA A 99 14.18 4.12 13.38
CA ALA A 99 14.93 2.93 13.77
C ALA A 99 16.28 3.27 14.40
N THR A 100 16.64 2.52 15.45
CA THR A 100 17.99 2.48 16.03
C THR A 100 18.67 1.14 15.69
N PRO A 101 19.97 0.95 15.98
CA PRO A 101 20.62 -0.35 15.79
C PRO A 101 19.92 -1.50 16.55
N GLU A 102 19.33 -1.21 17.71
CA GLU A 102 18.68 -2.18 18.60
C GLU A 102 17.16 -2.27 18.40
N ARG A 103 16.53 -1.21 17.89
CA ARG A 103 15.06 -1.12 17.81
C ARG A 103 14.62 -0.67 16.41
N PRO A 104 14.16 -1.60 15.57
CA PRO A 104 13.50 -1.28 14.30
C PRO A 104 12.21 -0.49 14.52
N ALA A 105 11.67 0.10 13.47
CA ALA A 105 10.39 0.79 13.49
C ALA A 105 9.47 0.22 12.41
N ALA A 106 8.18 0.04 12.70
CA ALA A 106 7.23 -0.58 11.79
C ALA A 106 5.82 -0.01 11.92
N PHE A 107 5.01 -0.20 10.88
CA PHE A 107 3.59 0.08 10.94
C PHE A 107 2.83 -1.11 11.57
N PRO A 108 1.93 -0.87 12.54
CA PRO A 108 1.11 -1.92 13.13
C PRO A 108 -0.08 -2.29 12.23
N PHE A 109 -0.27 -3.57 11.99
CA PHE A 109 -1.40 -4.10 11.22
C PHE A 109 -2.42 -4.74 12.16
N PHE A 110 -3.65 -4.20 12.16
CA PHE A 110 -4.72 -4.66 13.04
C PHE A 110 -5.15 -6.11 12.76
N TYR A 111 -4.90 -6.63 11.55
CA TYR A 111 -5.21 -8.00 11.14
C TYR A 111 -4.07 -9.01 11.42
N ILE A 112 -2.93 -8.54 11.94
CA ILE A 112 -1.87 -9.42 12.45
C ILE A 112 -2.11 -9.57 13.95
N GLU A 113 -2.61 -10.73 14.36
CA GLU A 113 -3.10 -11.01 15.72
C GLU A 113 -2.36 -12.18 16.38
N PRO A 114 -1.08 -12.04 16.80
CA PRO A 114 -0.31 -13.17 17.33
C PRO A 114 -0.97 -13.88 18.51
N VAL A 115 -1.61 -13.12 19.41
CA VAL A 115 -2.32 -13.67 20.58
C VAL A 115 -3.45 -14.60 20.18
N ARG A 116 -4.24 -14.23 19.15
CA ARG A 116 -5.34 -15.05 18.63
C ARG A 116 -4.84 -16.37 18.05
N PHE A 117 -3.69 -16.35 17.37
CA PHE A 117 -3.12 -17.50 16.69
C PHE A 117 -1.96 -18.17 17.44
N LYS A 118 -1.90 -18.01 18.77
CA LYS A 118 -0.83 -18.56 19.60
C LYS A 118 -0.55 -20.05 19.32
N ASN A 119 -1.59 -20.87 19.23
CA ASN A 119 -1.47 -22.32 19.01
C ASN A 119 -0.77 -22.66 17.68
N ILE A 120 -0.90 -21.81 16.66
CA ILE A 120 -0.23 -21.97 15.37
C ILE A 120 1.20 -21.43 15.47
N ILE A 121 1.36 -20.22 16.02
CA ILE A 121 2.66 -19.56 16.16
C ILE A 121 3.64 -20.39 17.00
N ASP A 122 3.16 -21.05 18.05
CA ASP A 122 3.99 -21.90 18.92
C ASP A 122 4.70 -23.03 18.13
N ARG A 123 4.11 -23.53 17.03
CA ARG A 123 4.75 -24.54 16.17
C ARG A 123 6.01 -24.01 15.49
N PHE A 124 6.11 -22.70 15.30
CA PHE A 124 7.21 -21.99 14.66
C PHE A 124 8.08 -21.23 15.67
N ASN A 125 7.87 -21.44 16.99
CA ASN A 125 8.55 -20.76 18.09
C ASN A 125 9.44 -21.72 18.90
N PRO A 126 10.56 -22.21 18.34
CA PRO A 126 11.41 -23.20 19.01
C PRO A 126 12.07 -22.66 20.30
N LYS A 127 12.11 -21.34 20.49
CA LYS A 127 12.71 -20.68 21.65
C LYS A 127 11.71 -20.44 22.79
N GLY A 128 10.43 -20.74 22.61
CA GLY A 128 9.42 -20.49 23.63
C GLY A 128 9.26 -19.00 23.98
N VAL A 129 9.48 -18.11 23.01
CA VAL A 129 9.29 -16.66 23.19
C VAL A 129 7.85 -16.39 23.63
N PRO A 130 7.58 -15.55 24.65
CA PRO A 130 6.22 -15.23 25.05
C PRO A 130 5.41 -14.63 23.89
N ILE A 131 4.14 -15.05 23.74
CA ILE A 131 3.31 -14.60 22.59
C ILE A 131 3.13 -13.08 22.52
N THR A 132 3.23 -12.39 23.66
CA THR A 132 3.19 -10.92 23.78
C THR A 132 4.45 -10.22 23.24
N GLU A 133 5.47 -10.98 22.86
CA GLU A 133 6.71 -10.47 22.25
C GLU A 133 6.75 -10.59 20.72
N PHE A 134 5.67 -11.09 20.11
CA PHE A 134 5.46 -11.07 18.68
C PHE A 134 4.71 -9.79 18.33
N ASP A 135 5.35 -8.89 17.59
CA ASP A 135 4.73 -7.62 17.23
C ASP A 135 3.66 -7.83 16.14
N THR A 136 2.60 -7.02 16.17
CA THR A 136 1.49 -7.02 15.21
C THR A 136 1.90 -6.33 13.90
N ILE A 137 2.94 -6.83 13.25
CA ILE A 137 3.63 -6.19 12.12
C ILE A 137 3.80 -7.16 10.96
N GLY A 138 4.09 -6.63 9.77
CA GLY A 138 4.64 -7.36 8.64
C GLY A 138 6.02 -6.82 8.26
N ASN A 139 6.55 -7.25 7.13
CA ASN A 139 7.85 -6.80 6.64
C ASN A 139 7.82 -5.38 6.02
N SER A 140 6.64 -4.80 5.78
CA SER A 140 6.49 -3.52 5.10
C SER A 140 5.29 -2.70 5.62
N PRO A 141 5.42 -1.39 5.85
CA PRO A 141 6.68 -0.64 5.90
C PRO A 141 7.45 -0.93 7.19
N VAL A 142 8.76 -1.14 7.05
CA VAL A 142 9.68 -1.34 8.18
C VAL A 142 10.98 -0.57 7.95
N GLN A 143 11.43 0.14 8.97
CA GLN A 143 12.81 0.62 9.09
C GLN A 143 13.60 -0.32 9.99
N ILE A 144 14.75 -0.79 9.51
CA ILE A 144 15.58 -1.75 10.27
C ILE A 144 17.06 -1.54 10.00
N TYR A 145 17.89 -1.73 11.03
CA TYR A 145 19.34 -1.74 10.87
C TYR A 145 19.77 -2.90 9.97
N LYS A 146 20.60 -2.62 8.97
CA LYS A 146 20.88 -3.56 7.88
C LYS A 146 21.45 -4.90 8.35
N LYS A 147 22.28 -4.90 9.40
CA LYS A 147 22.86 -6.15 9.95
C LYS A 147 21.81 -6.98 10.66
N THR A 148 20.90 -6.34 11.39
CA THR A 148 19.75 -7.02 12.01
C THR A 148 18.90 -7.67 10.92
N PHE A 149 18.54 -6.93 9.88
CA PHE A 149 17.79 -7.50 8.76
C PHE A 149 18.52 -8.65 8.06
N GLY A 150 19.82 -8.50 7.81
CA GLY A 150 20.65 -9.54 7.21
C GLY A 150 20.62 -10.85 8.01
N ALA A 151 20.62 -10.75 9.35
CA ALA A 151 20.50 -11.93 10.22
C ALA A 151 19.09 -12.56 10.21
N LEU A 152 18.03 -11.79 9.91
CA LEU A 152 16.66 -12.29 9.87
C LEU A 152 16.27 -12.90 8.51
N ALA A 153 16.88 -12.47 7.41
CA ALA A 153 16.39 -12.73 6.05
C ALA A 153 16.25 -14.22 5.71
N ASP A 154 17.23 -15.05 6.07
CA ASP A 154 17.17 -16.51 5.84
C ASP A 154 16.04 -17.17 6.67
N SER A 155 15.94 -16.79 7.94
CA SER A 155 14.90 -17.30 8.84
C SER A 155 13.49 -16.90 8.38
N TRP A 156 13.31 -15.66 7.93
CA TRP A 156 12.06 -15.17 7.35
C TRP A 156 11.67 -15.99 6.11
N PHE A 157 12.59 -16.21 5.17
CA PHE A 157 12.32 -17.05 4.01
C PHE A 157 11.93 -18.48 4.41
N ARG A 158 12.73 -19.13 5.26
CA ARG A 158 12.46 -20.50 5.72
C ARG A 158 11.12 -20.62 6.43
N LEU A 159 10.80 -19.68 7.32
CA LEU A 159 9.53 -19.64 8.04
C LEU A 159 8.36 -19.42 7.10
N ALA A 160 8.50 -18.59 6.07
CA ALA A 160 7.45 -18.38 5.08
C ALA A 160 7.15 -19.67 4.30
N ILE A 161 8.18 -20.45 3.92
CA ILE A 161 7.99 -21.78 3.32
C ILE A 161 7.31 -22.74 4.30
N GLN A 162 7.77 -22.79 5.54
CA GLN A 162 7.22 -23.70 6.56
C GLN A 162 5.75 -23.41 6.87
N ILE A 163 5.40 -22.14 7.03
CA ILE A 163 4.02 -21.68 7.26
C ILE A 163 3.15 -22.03 6.05
N LYS A 164 3.61 -21.75 4.83
CA LYS A 164 2.86 -22.08 3.62
C LYS A 164 2.62 -23.58 3.46
N ASN A 165 3.56 -24.41 3.92
CA ASN A 165 3.44 -25.86 3.86
C ASN A 165 2.62 -26.46 5.01
N ASP A 166 2.27 -25.68 6.04
CA ASP A 166 1.39 -26.09 7.14
C ASP A 166 -0.06 -25.77 6.79
N THR A 167 -0.89 -26.81 6.62
CA THR A 167 -2.28 -26.69 6.15
C THR A 167 -3.14 -25.76 7.00
N GLU A 168 -2.95 -25.75 8.33
CA GLU A 168 -3.74 -24.89 9.21
C GLU A 168 -3.19 -23.45 9.18
N ALA A 169 -1.87 -23.27 9.20
CA ALA A 169 -1.27 -21.96 9.15
C ALA A 169 -1.56 -21.23 7.81
N ASP A 170 -1.45 -21.92 6.67
CA ASP A 170 -1.80 -21.36 5.35
C ASP A 170 -3.27 -20.95 5.29
N ARG A 171 -4.18 -21.77 5.85
CA ARG A 171 -5.60 -21.45 5.91
C ARG A 171 -5.90 -20.23 6.79
N GLU A 172 -5.36 -20.21 8.00
CA GLU A 172 -5.70 -19.19 9.00
C GLU A 172 -4.99 -17.85 8.75
N PHE A 173 -3.72 -17.88 8.35
CA PHE A 173 -2.99 -16.66 8.02
C PHE A 173 -3.30 -16.15 6.60
N GLY A 174 -3.65 -17.05 5.68
CA GLY A 174 -4.10 -16.70 4.34
C GLY A 174 -3.14 -15.77 3.59
N TRP A 175 -3.67 -14.64 3.11
CA TRP A 175 -2.93 -13.69 2.27
C TRP A 175 -1.82 -12.91 3.00
N VAL A 176 -1.76 -12.97 4.34
CA VAL A 176 -0.75 -12.28 5.16
C VAL A 176 0.24 -13.25 5.82
N GLN A 177 0.26 -14.51 5.41
CA GLN A 177 1.13 -15.53 6.02
C GLN A 177 2.63 -15.18 5.98
N GLU A 178 3.07 -14.45 4.96
CA GLU A 178 4.43 -13.95 4.87
C GLU A 178 4.72 -12.92 5.97
N MET A 179 3.76 -12.03 6.27
CA MET A 179 3.88 -11.04 7.34
C MET A 179 4.00 -11.71 8.71
N TYR A 180 3.22 -12.78 8.95
CA TYR A 180 3.40 -13.62 10.15
C TYR A 180 4.79 -14.25 10.18
N ALA A 181 5.28 -14.77 9.05
CA ALA A 181 6.63 -15.31 8.95
C ALA A 181 7.69 -14.27 9.34
N TYR A 182 7.55 -13.01 8.89
CA TYR A 182 8.45 -11.93 9.27
C TYR A 182 8.39 -11.63 10.78
N SER A 183 7.19 -11.48 11.34
CA SER A 183 7.01 -11.24 12.79
C SER A 183 7.61 -12.37 13.64
N ILE A 184 7.37 -13.63 13.25
CA ILE A 184 7.94 -14.80 13.91
C ILE A 184 9.46 -14.83 13.76
N ALA A 185 10.00 -14.52 12.58
CA ALA A 185 11.45 -14.45 12.35
C ALA A 185 12.09 -13.40 13.25
N ALA A 186 11.51 -12.19 13.33
CA ALA A 186 11.99 -11.12 14.20
C ALA A 186 12.01 -11.55 15.67
N ALA A 187 10.98 -12.25 16.14
CA ALA A 187 10.88 -12.71 17.52
C ALA A 187 11.84 -13.87 17.84
N THR A 188 12.11 -14.77 16.89
CA THR A 188 12.70 -16.09 17.21
C THR A 188 14.11 -16.31 16.66
N THR A 189 14.60 -15.48 15.72
CA THR A 189 15.87 -15.76 15.04
C THR A 189 17.09 -15.46 15.93
N LEU A 190 17.15 -14.27 16.52
CA LEU A 190 18.28 -13.84 17.36
C LEU A 190 18.13 -14.30 18.82
N ASP A 191 19.19 -14.15 19.62
CA ASP A 191 19.18 -14.54 21.04
C ASP A 191 18.10 -13.84 21.87
N LYS A 192 17.71 -12.64 21.44
CA LYS A 192 16.61 -11.87 22.00
C LYS A 192 15.62 -11.48 20.89
N PRO A 193 14.31 -11.42 21.17
CA PRO A 193 13.31 -10.94 20.23
C PRO A 193 13.63 -9.54 19.72
N VAL A 194 13.58 -9.35 18.41
CA VAL A 194 13.69 -8.04 17.76
C VAL A 194 12.33 -7.34 17.86
N ARG A 195 12.23 -6.37 18.76
CA ARG A 195 11.01 -5.61 19.02
C ARG A 195 10.97 -4.31 18.24
N HIS A 196 9.83 -3.99 17.65
CA HIS A 196 9.63 -2.80 16.82
C HIS A 196 9.05 -1.64 17.65
N GLN A 197 9.43 -0.42 17.28
CA GLN A 197 8.66 0.77 17.62
C GLN A 197 7.51 0.92 16.62
N LEU A 198 6.28 0.97 17.11
CA LEU A 198 5.09 1.01 16.27
C LEU A 198 4.70 2.46 15.96
N HIS A 199 4.54 2.78 14.68
CA HIS A 199 4.20 4.11 14.19
C HIS A 199 2.99 4.03 13.27
N VAL A 200 1.81 4.39 13.79
CA VAL A 200 0.57 4.44 12.99
C VAL A 200 0.63 5.52 11.91
N GLU A 201 1.41 6.56 12.15
CA GLU A 201 1.63 7.66 11.22
C GLU A 201 2.53 7.30 10.04
N MET A 202 3.17 6.12 10.03
CA MET A 202 4.01 5.71 8.90
C MET A 202 3.25 5.76 7.58
N GLN A 203 2.02 5.26 7.54
CA GLN A 203 1.22 5.21 6.33
C GLN A 203 -0.27 5.43 6.59
N LEU A 204 -0.97 5.92 5.56
CA LEU A 204 -2.42 5.84 5.41
C LEU A 204 -2.78 4.62 4.56
N GLN A 205 -3.96 4.07 4.81
CA GLN A 205 -4.61 2.95 4.15
C GLN A 205 -6.01 3.40 3.71
N PRO A 206 -6.11 4.25 2.67
CA PRO A 206 -7.41 4.58 2.10
C PRO A 206 -8.13 3.30 1.63
N PRO A 207 -9.46 3.22 1.76
CA PRO A 207 -10.37 4.25 2.28
C PRO A 207 -10.60 4.14 3.80
N TRP A 208 -9.90 3.23 4.50
CA TRP A 208 -10.21 2.83 5.87
C TRP A 208 -9.70 3.80 6.94
N ASP A 209 -8.62 4.54 6.65
CA ASP A 209 -8.15 5.58 7.55
C ASP A 209 -9.10 6.79 7.55
N THR A 210 -9.79 6.96 8.67
CA THR A 210 -10.77 8.03 8.92
C THR A 210 -10.30 9.04 9.96
N LYS A 211 -9.22 8.73 10.69
CA LYS A 211 -8.68 9.57 11.78
C LYS A 211 -7.41 10.30 11.39
N LEU A 212 -6.52 9.63 10.67
CA LEU A 212 -5.28 10.22 10.16
C LEU A 212 -5.54 10.85 8.80
N THR A 213 -4.87 11.96 8.56
CA THR A 213 -4.88 12.68 7.29
C THR A 213 -3.50 12.65 6.65
N SER A 214 -3.39 13.20 5.44
CA SER A 214 -2.09 13.39 4.79
C SER A 214 -1.16 14.34 5.53
N GLU A 215 -1.66 15.16 6.45
CA GLU A 215 -0.82 16.03 7.29
C GLU A 215 -0.15 15.22 8.40
N ASP A 216 -0.79 14.14 8.83
CA ASP A 216 -0.30 13.29 9.93
C ASP A 216 0.66 12.21 9.43
N ALA A 217 0.53 11.75 8.19
CA ALA A 217 1.22 10.55 7.69
C ALA A 217 2.40 10.83 6.75
N TYR A 218 3.23 9.81 6.53
CA TYR A 218 4.42 9.90 5.65
C TYR A 218 4.26 9.24 4.30
N MET A 219 3.35 8.27 4.16
CA MET A 219 3.00 7.65 2.88
C MET A 219 1.54 7.22 2.81
N ILE A 220 1.11 6.86 1.61
CA ILE A 220 -0.17 6.22 1.32
C ILE A 220 0.13 4.81 0.81
N HIS A 221 -0.50 3.80 1.40
CA HIS A 221 -0.52 2.42 0.93
C HIS A 221 -1.87 2.16 0.25
N PHE A 222 -1.91 2.21 -1.09
CA PHE A 222 -3.15 2.17 -1.87
C PHE A 222 -3.59 0.73 -2.22
N THR A 223 -3.68 -0.13 -1.22
CA THR A 223 -3.92 -1.57 -1.43
C THR A 223 -5.39 -1.93 -1.68
N TYR A 224 -6.31 -1.16 -1.09
CA TYR A 224 -7.74 -1.39 -1.14
C TYR A 224 -8.41 -0.67 -2.33
N GLY A 225 -9.53 -1.22 -2.79
CA GLY A 225 -10.40 -0.52 -3.72
C GLY A 225 -11.19 0.58 -3.02
N ASP A 226 -11.29 1.72 -3.68
CA ASP A 226 -11.97 2.92 -3.24
C ASP A 226 -13.23 3.13 -4.08
N ASP A 227 -14.40 2.87 -3.48
CA ASP A 227 -15.70 2.96 -4.14
C ASP A 227 -16.57 4.02 -3.49
N PHE A 228 -17.11 4.95 -4.27
CA PHE A 228 -17.97 6.00 -3.77
C PHE A 228 -19.22 6.17 -4.63
N ASN A 229 -20.38 6.37 -4.01
CA ASN A 229 -21.59 6.75 -4.74
C ASN A 229 -21.55 8.23 -5.19
N GLU A 230 -22.56 8.69 -5.93
CA GLU A 230 -22.62 10.06 -6.47
C GLU A 230 -22.54 11.14 -5.38
N LYS A 231 -22.96 10.84 -4.15
CA LYS A 231 -22.89 11.74 -2.99
C LYS A 231 -21.51 11.75 -2.32
N GLY A 232 -20.59 10.87 -2.73
CA GLY A 232 -19.29 10.69 -2.10
C GLY A 232 -19.32 9.84 -0.84
N GLU A 233 -20.36 9.02 -0.64
CA GLU A 233 -20.43 8.06 0.46
C GLU A 233 -19.71 6.78 0.05
N PHE A 234 -18.87 6.23 0.95
CA PHE A 234 -18.08 5.02 0.71
C PHE A 234 -19.00 3.79 0.55
N THR A 235 -18.80 3.01 -0.52
CA THR A 235 -19.60 1.83 -0.87
C THR A 235 -18.72 0.57 -0.98
N PRO A 236 -18.19 0.05 0.15
CA PRO A 236 -17.25 -1.08 0.13
C PRO A 236 -17.84 -2.31 -0.58
N GLY A 237 -17.06 -2.90 -1.48
CA GLY A 237 -17.44 -4.13 -2.19
C GLY A 237 -18.52 -3.94 -3.26
N LYS A 238 -18.88 -2.70 -3.60
CA LYS A 238 -19.81 -2.38 -4.67
C LYS A 238 -19.22 -1.26 -5.52
N VAL A 239 -18.97 -1.56 -6.80
CA VAL A 239 -18.51 -0.55 -7.76
C VAL A 239 -19.46 0.64 -7.73
N GLY A 240 -18.91 1.77 -7.23
CA GLY A 240 -19.66 2.99 -7.00
C GLY A 240 -19.91 3.80 -8.27
N PHE A 241 -20.41 5.03 -8.08
CA PHE A 241 -20.38 6.05 -9.13
C PHE A 241 -18.94 6.43 -9.48
N TRP A 242 -18.04 6.42 -8.49
CA TRP A 242 -16.62 6.62 -8.67
C TRP A 242 -15.88 5.41 -8.11
N HIS A 243 -14.85 4.96 -8.81
CA HIS A 243 -14.11 3.75 -8.49
C HIS A 243 -12.61 3.98 -8.75
N TRP A 244 -11.79 3.56 -7.80
CA TRP A 244 -10.35 3.42 -7.96
C TRP A 244 -9.89 2.11 -7.31
N ASP A 245 -9.35 1.19 -8.10
CA ASP A 245 -8.62 0.03 -7.58
C ASP A 245 -7.35 -0.14 -8.41
N LYS A 246 -6.20 -0.37 -7.76
CA LYS A 246 -4.93 -0.64 -8.46
C LYS A 246 -5.02 -1.84 -9.40
N ARG A 247 -5.92 -2.79 -9.13
CA ARG A 247 -6.17 -4.00 -9.95
C ARG A 247 -6.73 -3.67 -11.32
N ASP A 248 -7.40 -2.54 -11.48
CA ASP A 248 -7.81 -2.05 -12.81
C ASP A 248 -6.62 -1.66 -13.68
N TRP A 249 -5.45 -1.45 -13.08
CA TRP A 249 -4.24 -0.88 -13.71
C TRP A 249 -3.04 -1.85 -13.68
N THR A 250 -3.28 -3.16 -13.52
CA THR A 250 -2.18 -4.14 -13.39
C THR A 250 -1.20 -4.13 -14.57
N ASN A 251 -1.69 -3.93 -15.81
CA ASN A 251 -0.88 -4.00 -17.03
C ASN A 251 -0.94 -2.71 -17.86
N LYS A 252 -1.39 -1.60 -17.26
CA LYS A 252 -1.68 -0.34 -17.95
C LYS A 252 -1.78 0.78 -16.94
N TYR A 253 -1.57 2.02 -17.37
CA TYR A 253 -1.64 3.16 -16.47
C TYR A 253 -3.03 3.80 -16.46
N PRO A 254 -3.43 4.38 -15.31
CA PRO A 254 -4.62 5.22 -15.27
C PRO A 254 -4.44 6.41 -16.22
N PRO A 255 -5.53 6.90 -16.83
CA PRO A 255 -5.46 8.09 -17.67
C PRO A 255 -4.95 9.29 -16.89
N ARG A 256 -4.24 10.18 -17.58
CA ARG A 256 -4.01 11.53 -17.08
C ARG A 256 -5.33 12.21 -16.73
N ASN A 257 -5.32 13.02 -15.68
CA ASN A 257 -6.52 13.67 -15.15
C ASN A 257 -7.61 12.67 -14.73
N PHE A 258 -7.21 11.58 -14.08
CA PHE A 258 -8.13 10.69 -13.39
C PHE A 258 -9.08 11.52 -12.51
N PRO A 259 -10.41 11.34 -12.63
CA PRO A 259 -11.37 12.18 -11.94
C PRO A 259 -11.17 12.11 -10.43
N MET A 260 -11.23 13.28 -9.78
CA MET A 260 -11.31 13.31 -8.32
C MET A 260 -12.60 12.62 -7.85
N PRO A 261 -12.61 12.02 -6.64
CA PRO A 261 -13.83 11.48 -6.08
C PRO A 261 -14.90 12.58 -5.93
N PRO A 262 -16.20 12.23 -5.82
CA PRO A 262 -17.30 13.19 -5.75
C PRO A 262 -17.10 14.25 -4.66
N GLU A 263 -17.67 15.44 -4.85
CA GLU A 263 -17.45 16.59 -3.96
C GLU A 263 -17.74 16.26 -2.47
N GLY A 264 -18.79 15.47 -2.22
CA GLY A 264 -19.17 15.02 -0.88
C GLY A 264 -18.28 13.94 -0.27
N CYS A 265 -17.28 13.42 -0.99
CA CYS A 265 -16.30 12.48 -0.44
C CYS A 265 -15.45 13.21 0.61
N THR A 266 -15.55 12.79 1.87
CA THR A 266 -14.77 13.37 2.96
C THR A 266 -13.43 12.67 3.17
N ASN A 267 -13.15 11.59 2.43
CA ASN A 267 -11.89 10.85 2.57
C ASN A 267 -10.72 11.62 1.93
N VAL A 268 -9.94 12.29 2.78
CA VAL A 268 -8.80 13.10 2.36
C VAL A 268 -7.64 12.25 1.83
N ALA A 269 -7.47 11.02 2.32
CA ALA A 269 -6.42 10.12 1.87
C ALA A 269 -6.66 9.66 0.42
N VAL A 270 -7.91 9.33 0.08
CA VAL A 270 -8.31 9.01 -1.31
C VAL A 270 -8.09 10.21 -2.23
N LYS A 271 -8.53 11.41 -1.79
CA LYS A 271 -8.33 12.64 -2.57
C LYS A 271 -6.84 12.90 -2.83
N GLU A 272 -6.00 12.74 -1.80
CA GLU A 272 -4.56 12.96 -1.93
C GLU A 272 -3.89 11.89 -2.81
N LEU A 273 -4.30 10.62 -2.71
CA LEU A 273 -3.84 9.55 -3.59
C LEU A 273 -4.08 9.93 -5.07
N VAL A 274 -5.32 10.29 -5.41
CA VAL A 274 -5.69 10.63 -6.80
C VAL A 274 -4.94 11.87 -7.29
N ARG A 275 -4.79 12.90 -6.43
CA ARG A 275 -3.98 14.08 -6.76
C ARG A 275 -2.54 13.69 -7.08
N ARG A 276 -1.95 12.79 -6.29
CA ARG A 276 -0.58 12.34 -6.45
C ARG A 276 -0.36 11.48 -7.70
N VAL A 277 -1.33 10.61 -8.01
CA VAL A 277 -1.33 9.85 -9.26
C VAL A 277 -1.38 10.79 -10.45
N ASN A 278 -2.31 11.75 -10.46
CA ASN A 278 -2.47 12.70 -11.57
C ASN A 278 -1.21 13.54 -11.78
N GLU A 279 -0.60 14.04 -10.71
CA GLU A 279 0.66 14.79 -10.84
C GLU A 279 1.78 13.93 -11.43
N ALA A 280 1.93 12.68 -10.98
CA ALA A 280 2.92 11.77 -11.55
C ALA A 280 2.62 11.48 -13.03
N ALA A 281 1.35 11.26 -13.38
CA ALA A 281 0.91 11.01 -14.75
C ALA A 281 1.22 12.18 -15.70
N ASP A 282 1.07 13.41 -15.23
CA ASP A 282 1.36 14.62 -16.00
C ASP A 282 2.86 14.88 -16.17
N LYS A 283 3.70 14.41 -15.23
CA LYS A 283 5.15 14.69 -15.23
C LYS A 283 5.99 13.57 -15.81
N LEU A 284 5.52 12.33 -15.82
CA LEU A 284 6.25 11.20 -16.35
C LEU A 284 6.12 11.14 -17.89
N PRO A 285 7.23 11.22 -18.65
CA PRO A 285 7.20 11.37 -20.10
C PRO A 285 6.61 10.15 -20.81
N ARG A 286 6.91 8.95 -20.30
CA ARG A 286 6.47 7.67 -20.87
C ARG A 286 5.07 7.25 -20.45
N TRP A 287 4.37 8.05 -19.63
CA TRP A 287 3.03 7.68 -19.15
C TRP A 287 2.05 7.46 -20.31
N ALA A 288 2.18 8.23 -21.39
CA ALA A 288 1.35 8.12 -22.59
C ALA A 288 1.48 6.76 -23.30
N GLU A 289 2.60 6.06 -23.14
CA GLU A 289 2.84 4.75 -23.77
C GLU A 289 1.96 3.66 -23.14
N PHE A 290 1.59 3.82 -21.87
CA PHE A 290 0.86 2.83 -21.09
C PHE A 290 -0.54 3.30 -20.66
N GLU A 291 -0.87 4.59 -20.84
CA GLU A 291 -2.16 5.14 -20.41
C GLU A 291 -3.32 4.57 -21.22
N THR A 292 -4.46 4.41 -20.55
CA THR A 292 -5.68 3.89 -21.19
C THR A 292 -6.89 4.76 -20.88
N LYS A 293 -8.00 4.52 -21.58
CA LYS A 293 -9.24 5.26 -21.37
C LYS A 293 -9.88 4.90 -20.02
N LEU A 294 -10.51 5.90 -19.41
CA LEU A 294 -11.36 5.73 -18.23
C LEU A 294 -12.51 4.77 -18.50
N PHE A 295 -12.78 3.89 -17.54
CA PHE A 295 -13.97 3.05 -17.52
C PHE A 295 -15.21 3.82 -17.03
N ALA A 296 -16.39 3.30 -17.38
CA ALA A 296 -17.69 3.94 -17.19
C ALA A 296 -18.04 4.43 -15.75
N PRO A 297 -17.60 3.80 -14.64
CA PRO A 297 -17.86 4.35 -13.31
C PRO A 297 -17.12 5.68 -13.15
N ALA A 298 -15.79 5.67 -13.23
CA ALA A 298 -15.00 6.89 -13.04
C ALA A 298 -15.26 8.00 -14.10
N ALA A 299 -15.72 7.65 -15.32
CA ALA A 299 -16.04 8.62 -16.37
C ALA A 299 -17.28 9.52 -16.08
N ALA A 300 -18.15 9.14 -15.15
CA ALA A 300 -19.43 9.82 -14.94
C ALA A 300 -19.31 11.25 -14.37
N ALA A 301 -18.12 11.67 -13.92
CA ALA A 301 -17.87 13.02 -13.39
C ALA A 301 -17.62 14.12 -14.46
N GLN A 302 -17.17 13.76 -15.68
CA GLN A 302 -16.73 14.78 -16.64
C GLN A 302 -17.77 15.15 -17.72
N ALA A 303 -18.70 14.25 -18.06
CA ALA A 303 -19.70 14.53 -19.10
C ALA A 303 -20.77 15.53 -18.64
N GLY A 304 -21.12 15.54 -17.34
CA GLY A 304 -22.13 16.44 -16.77
C GLY A 304 -21.65 17.89 -16.67
N THR A 305 -20.37 18.13 -16.40
CA THR A 305 -19.85 19.46 -16.04
C THR A 305 -19.40 20.29 -17.24
N GLN A 306 -18.87 19.68 -18.31
CA GLN A 306 -18.56 20.42 -19.55
C GLN A 306 -19.82 20.82 -20.33
N GLN A 307 -20.82 19.95 -20.41
CA GLN A 307 -22.08 20.24 -21.08
C GLN A 307 -22.92 21.25 -20.27
N GLN A 308 -22.88 21.17 -18.93
CA GLN A 308 -23.48 22.19 -18.08
C GLN A 308 -22.72 23.52 -18.12
N ARG A 309 -21.38 23.57 -18.16
CA ARG A 309 -20.61 24.83 -18.32
C ARG A 309 -20.89 25.51 -19.66
N ARG A 310 -20.96 24.76 -20.77
CA ARG A 310 -21.38 25.31 -22.08
C ARG A 310 -22.81 25.86 -22.05
N ARG A 311 -23.74 25.17 -21.40
CA ARG A 311 -25.13 25.63 -21.22
C ARG A 311 -25.25 26.81 -20.25
N ARG A 312 -24.37 26.93 -19.25
CA ARG A 312 -24.36 28.03 -18.26
C ARG A 312 -23.81 29.33 -18.87
N LEU A 313 -22.78 29.24 -19.71
CA LEU A 313 -22.24 30.38 -20.45
C LEU A 313 -23.20 30.88 -21.54
N GLN A 314 -24.00 30.00 -22.14
CA GLN A 314 -25.08 30.39 -23.06
C GLN A 314 -26.33 30.95 -22.36
N ARG A 315 -26.52 30.68 -21.06
CA ARG A 315 -27.69 31.15 -20.27
C ARG A 315 -27.43 32.40 -19.42
N GLN A 316 -26.19 32.90 -19.37
CA GLN A 316 -25.84 34.11 -18.61
C GLN A 316 -25.90 35.42 -19.41
N ALA A 317 -26.38 35.38 -20.66
CA ALA A 317 -26.97 36.56 -21.30
C ALA A 317 -28.45 36.66 -20.88
N VAL A 318 -28.79 37.63 -20.01
CA VAL A 318 -30.12 37.81 -19.38
C VAL A 318 -30.76 39.10 -19.95
N PRO A 319 -32.11 39.29 -19.98
CA PRO A 319 -32.85 39.69 -18.76
C PRO A 319 -34.30 39.14 -18.64
N GLY A 320 -34.74 38.83 -17.41
CA GLY A 320 -36.18 38.95 -17.06
C GLY A 320 -36.79 37.91 -16.11
N SER A 321 -37.26 38.40 -14.96
CA SER A 321 -38.31 37.85 -14.07
C SER A 321 -38.00 36.75 -13.03
N ARG A 322 -38.23 37.12 -11.76
CA ARG A 322 -38.55 36.32 -10.55
C ARG A 322 -40.10 36.34 -10.37
N PRO A 323 -40.78 35.64 -9.41
CA PRO A 323 -40.35 34.66 -8.38
C PRO A 323 -41.30 33.40 -8.21
N GLN A 324 -40.89 32.31 -7.53
CA GLN A 324 -41.32 31.81 -6.19
C GLN A 324 -42.10 30.45 -6.19
N PRO A 325 -42.28 29.73 -5.04
CA PRO A 325 -41.88 28.32 -4.88
C PRO A 325 -43.03 27.36 -4.48
N GLY A 326 -42.83 26.04 -4.58
CA GLY A 326 -43.83 25.10 -4.04
C GLY A 326 -43.49 23.61 -4.09
N ARG A 327 -43.41 23.04 -2.88
CA ARG A 327 -43.81 21.68 -2.44
C ARG A 327 -42.93 20.45 -2.79
N ARG A 328 -42.35 19.91 -1.70
CA ARG A 328 -41.86 18.54 -1.51
C ARG A 328 -43.01 17.57 -1.20
N ALA A 329 -42.92 16.34 -1.69
CA ALA A 329 -43.33 15.10 -1.03
C ALA A 329 -42.67 13.94 -1.82
N ALA A 330 -41.66 13.26 -1.29
CA ALA A 330 -41.73 12.09 -0.40
C ALA A 330 -42.23 10.81 -1.12
N ALA A 331 -41.30 9.91 -1.42
CA ALA A 331 -41.59 8.51 -1.71
C ALA A 331 -40.50 7.65 -1.06
N ALA A 332 -40.94 6.72 -0.20
CA ALA A 332 -40.12 5.78 0.55
C ALA A 332 -39.70 4.59 -0.34
N LEU A 333 -38.53 4.02 -0.06
CA LEU A 333 -38.01 2.76 -0.60
C LEU A 333 -38.01 1.69 0.49
N PRO A 334 -38.33 0.42 0.19
CA PRO A 334 -38.14 -0.67 1.12
C PRO A 334 -36.69 -1.19 1.11
N ALA A 335 -36.28 -1.68 2.28
CA ALA A 335 -34.95 -2.17 2.61
C ALA A 335 -34.60 -3.51 1.94
N ALA A 336 -33.32 -3.69 1.62
CA ALA A 336 -32.73 -5.01 1.38
C ALA A 336 -31.33 -5.09 2.01
N ALA A 337 -31.27 -5.95 3.04
CA ALA A 337 -30.17 -6.58 3.75
C ALA A 337 -28.72 -6.32 3.29
N ALA A 338 -27.95 -5.69 4.18
CA ALA A 338 -26.50 -5.81 4.26
C ALA A 338 -26.15 -6.89 5.29
N VAL A 339 -25.40 -7.91 4.87
CA VAL A 339 -24.71 -8.82 5.80
C VAL A 339 -23.38 -8.17 6.12
N GLY A 340 -23.27 -7.71 7.37
CA GLY A 340 -22.09 -7.02 7.89
C GLY A 340 -20.97 -8.00 8.24
N ALA A 341 -19.75 -7.58 7.92
CA ALA A 341 -18.52 -8.12 8.49
C ALA A 341 -18.04 -7.17 9.60
N GLY A 342 -17.63 -7.77 10.71
CA GLY A 342 -17.05 -7.16 11.90
C GLY A 342 -17.52 -7.94 13.14
N PRO A 343 -16.68 -8.24 14.13
CA PRO A 343 -15.22 -8.11 14.25
C PRO A 343 -14.44 -9.30 13.66
#